data_AF-A0ABD4WSK8-F1
#
_entry.id   AF-A0ABD4WSK8-F1
#
_cell.length_a   1.000
_cell.length_b   1.000
_cell.length_c   1.000
_cell.angle_alpha   90.00
_cell.angle_beta   90.00
_cell.angle_gamma   90.00
#
_symmetry.space_group_name_H-M   'P 1'
#
loop_
_entity.id
_entity.type
_entity.pdbx_description
1 polymer ?
#
loop_
_entity_poly.entity_id
_entity_poly.type
_entity_poly.pdbx_seq_one_letter_code
_entity_poly.pdbx_strand_id
1 'polypeptide(L)'
;MSVFLSNWDIQSINLWLSKMHHYKDTSKSQRANEAYKILQFIYQKIGNGRHRIVYDLNNGYVLKVALTKKGIQCNKTEFKIYNHCRADLRKHLCRVKEVGHGWIIMKKMDVKVPVEICNKELIPLKNKFRDAGIKPRDMGNSNIMLSKKGKITVVDYGNFIMD
;
A
#
# COMPACT_ATOMS: atom_id res chain seq x y z
N MET A 1 -13.75 15.14 4.29
CA MET A 1 -14.51 14.02 3.72
C MET A 1 -13.66 13.36 2.64
N SER A 2 -13.78 12.03 2.46
CA SER A 2 -13.08 11.35 1.38
C SER A 2 -13.74 11.66 0.04
N VAL A 3 -12.93 11.73 -1.02
CA VAL A 3 -13.43 11.86 -2.39
C VAL A 3 -13.60 10.51 -3.10
N PHE A 4 -13.14 9.43 -2.46
CA PHE A 4 -13.21 8.06 -3.00
C PHE A 4 -14.14 7.15 -2.20
N LEU A 5 -14.22 7.35 -0.88
CA LEU A 5 -14.99 6.49 0.03
C LEU A 5 -16.26 7.20 0.47
N SER A 6 -17.35 6.46 0.49
CA SER A 6 -18.61 6.92 1.08
C SER A 6 -18.52 6.99 2.60
N ASN A 7 -19.49 7.65 3.24
CA ASN A 7 -19.59 7.64 4.70
C ASN A 7 -19.79 6.21 5.24
N TRP A 8 -20.51 5.36 4.51
CA TRP A 8 -20.73 3.98 4.89
C TRP A 8 -19.42 3.18 4.85
N ASP A 9 -18.60 3.36 3.82
CA ASP A 9 -17.27 2.72 3.76
C ASP A 9 -16.41 3.11 4.97
N ILE A 10 -16.39 4.39 5.31
CA ILE A 10 -15.63 4.91 6.46
C ILE A 10 -16.17 4.32 7.77
N GLN A 11 -17.49 4.22 7.94
CA GLN A 11 -18.11 3.60 9.11
C GLN A 11 -17.73 2.11 9.23
N SER A 12 -17.79 1.37 8.14
CA SER A 12 -17.40 -0.05 8.10
C SER A 12 -15.91 -0.24 8.41
N ILE A 13 -15.03 0.66 7.94
CA ILE A 13 -13.60 0.65 8.33
C ILE A 13 -13.44 0.90 9.82
N ASN A 14 -14.11 1.91 10.37
CA ASN A 14 -14.03 2.22 11.80
C ASN A 14 -14.54 1.06 12.66
N LEU A 15 -15.62 0.39 12.24
CA LEU A 15 -16.14 -0.81 12.88
C LEU A 15 -15.12 -1.97 12.83
N TRP A 16 -14.46 -2.17 11.69
CA TRP A 16 -13.39 -3.17 11.60
C TRP A 16 -12.22 -2.83 12.53
N LEU A 17 -11.76 -1.57 12.53
CA LEU A 17 -10.61 -1.15 13.34
C LEU A 17 -10.87 -1.31 14.84
N SER A 18 -12.10 -1.10 15.31
CA SER A 18 -12.46 -1.33 16.72
C SER A 18 -12.38 -2.81 17.10
N LYS A 19 -12.68 -3.72 16.18
CA LYS A 19 -12.67 -5.19 16.41
C LYS A 19 -11.34 -5.87 16.08
N MET A 20 -10.49 -5.24 15.27
CA MET A 20 -9.26 -5.81 14.72
C MET A 20 -8.34 -6.46 15.78
N HIS A 21 -8.31 -5.92 17.00
CA HIS A 21 -7.45 -6.40 18.08
C HIS A 21 -7.81 -7.80 18.59
N HIS A 22 -9.08 -8.23 18.47
CA HIS A 22 -9.52 -9.58 18.81
C HIS A 22 -8.90 -10.65 17.90
N TYR A 23 -8.39 -10.25 16.74
CA TYR A 23 -7.82 -11.15 15.75
C TYR A 23 -6.28 -11.08 15.69
N LYS A 24 -5.63 -10.52 16.72
CA LYS A 24 -4.17 -10.29 16.72
C LYS A 24 -3.35 -11.60 16.60
N ASP A 25 -3.88 -12.71 17.10
CA ASP A 25 -3.18 -14.01 17.14
C ASP A 25 -3.64 -14.96 16.01
N THR A 26 -4.63 -14.55 15.20
CA THR A 26 -5.09 -15.36 14.07
C THR A 26 -4.13 -15.29 12.89
N SER A 27 -4.21 -16.27 11.98
CA SER A 27 -3.48 -16.22 10.72
C SER A 27 -3.88 -15.00 9.87
N LYS A 28 -3.00 -14.61 8.94
CA LYS A 28 -3.27 -13.49 8.00
C LYS A 28 -4.56 -13.71 7.19
N SER A 29 -4.84 -14.96 6.81
CA SER A 29 -6.00 -15.31 5.99
C SER A 29 -7.29 -15.24 6.80
N GLN A 30 -7.30 -15.81 8.01
CA GLN A 30 -8.44 -15.70 8.92
C GLN A 30 -8.77 -14.24 9.22
N ARG A 31 -7.76 -13.43 9.55
CA ARG A 31 -7.95 -12.01 9.83
C ARG A 31 -8.53 -11.25 8.64
N ALA A 32 -8.03 -11.53 7.43
CA ALA A 32 -8.54 -10.91 6.21
C ALA A 32 -9.98 -11.34 5.91
N ASN A 33 -10.36 -12.57 6.21
CA ASN A 33 -11.73 -13.06 6.02
C ASN A 33 -12.70 -12.39 7.00
N GLU A 34 -12.31 -12.24 8.27
CA GLU A 34 -13.12 -11.53 9.27
C GLU A 34 -13.25 -10.04 8.93
N ALA A 35 -12.16 -9.40 8.50
CA ALA A 35 -12.24 -8.05 7.95
C ALA A 35 -13.19 -7.96 6.76
N TYR A 36 -13.10 -8.89 5.82
CA TYR A 36 -13.96 -8.91 4.63
C TYR A 36 -15.45 -8.98 4.99
N LYS A 37 -15.82 -9.83 5.96
CA LYS A 37 -17.20 -9.97 6.46
C LYS A 37 -17.73 -8.71 7.15
N ILE A 38 -16.86 -7.94 7.81
CA ILE A 38 -17.23 -6.70 8.52
C ILE A 38 -17.24 -5.51 7.58
N LEU A 39 -16.26 -5.41 6.68
CA LEU A 39 -16.13 -4.28 5.76
C LEU A 39 -17.27 -4.25 4.74
N GLN A 40 -17.69 -5.42 4.23
CA GLN A 40 -18.83 -5.59 3.30
C GLN A 40 -18.82 -4.65 2.08
N PHE A 41 -17.63 -4.22 1.63
CA PHE A 41 -17.53 -3.34 0.50
C PHE A 41 -18.08 -3.97 -0.79
N ILE A 42 -18.67 -3.13 -1.63
CA ILE A 42 -19.04 -3.48 -3.02
C ILE A 42 -17.82 -3.66 -3.93
N TYR A 43 -16.65 -3.19 -3.48
CA TYR A 43 -15.40 -3.26 -4.22
C TYR A 43 -14.86 -4.69 -4.28
N GLN A 44 -14.24 -5.06 -5.40
CA GLN A 44 -13.63 -6.37 -5.54
C GLN A 44 -12.39 -6.48 -4.63
N LYS A 45 -12.36 -7.48 -3.74
CA LYS A 45 -11.14 -7.86 -3.01
C LYS A 45 -10.15 -8.47 -4.01
N ILE A 46 -8.99 -7.83 -4.18
CA ILE A 46 -7.92 -8.30 -5.09
C ILE A 46 -6.76 -8.98 -4.37
N GLY A 47 -6.71 -8.90 -3.04
CA GLY A 47 -5.73 -9.65 -2.26
C GLY A 47 -5.65 -9.24 -0.80
N ASN A 48 -4.80 -9.94 -0.04
CA ASN A 48 -4.41 -9.52 1.29
C ASN A 48 -2.96 -9.94 1.60
N GLY A 49 -2.26 -9.05 2.31
CA GLY A 49 -0.95 -9.35 2.89
C GLY A 49 -1.07 -9.75 4.36
N ARG A 50 0.06 -9.72 5.06
CA ARG A 50 0.10 -9.92 6.52
C ARG A 50 -0.63 -8.81 7.28
N HIS A 51 -0.57 -7.60 6.76
CA HIS A 51 -0.94 -6.39 7.49
C HIS A 51 -2.15 -5.65 6.93
N ARG A 52 -2.57 -5.94 5.69
CA ARG A 52 -3.60 -5.18 4.98
C ARG A 52 -4.40 -6.06 4.02
N ILE A 53 -5.67 -5.74 3.84
CA ILE A 53 -6.54 -6.25 2.77
C ILE A 53 -6.64 -5.18 1.68
N VAL A 54 -6.71 -5.59 0.42
CA VAL A 54 -6.66 -4.71 -0.74
C VAL A 54 -7.88 -4.91 -1.62
N TYR A 55 -8.52 -3.79 -1.99
CA TYR A 55 -9.68 -3.73 -2.85
C TYR A 55 -9.39 -2.89 -4.10
N ASP A 56 -9.95 -3.28 -5.23
CA ASP A 56 -9.99 -2.47 -6.44
C ASP A 56 -11.23 -1.56 -6.41
N LEU A 57 -11.01 -0.26 -6.49
CA LEU A 57 -12.08 0.73 -6.52
C LEU A 57 -12.72 0.87 -7.91
N ASN A 58 -12.29 0.08 -8.91
CA ASN A 58 -12.78 0.06 -10.28
C ASN A 58 -12.70 1.41 -11.02
N ASN A 59 -11.83 2.31 -10.53
CA ASN A 59 -11.63 3.66 -11.06
C ASN A 59 -10.13 3.98 -11.23
N GLY A 60 -9.29 2.94 -11.33
CA GLY A 60 -7.84 3.08 -11.47
C GLY A 60 -7.09 3.28 -10.14
N TYR A 61 -7.77 3.07 -9.01
CA TYR A 61 -7.20 3.17 -7.67
C TYR A 61 -7.46 1.90 -6.85
N VAL A 62 -6.63 1.68 -5.84
CA VAL A 62 -6.78 0.62 -4.86
C VAL A 62 -6.97 1.20 -3.47
N LEU A 63 -7.84 0.59 -2.69
CA LEU A 63 -7.99 0.82 -1.27
C LEU A 63 -7.24 -0.27 -0.49
N LYS A 64 -6.31 0.13 0.37
CA LYS A 64 -5.64 -0.79 1.31
C LYS A 64 -6.16 -0.50 2.73
N VAL A 65 -6.86 -1.45 3.34
CA VAL A 65 -7.36 -1.35 4.73
C VAL A 65 -6.47 -2.16 5.66
N ALA A 66 -6.10 -1.56 6.80
CA ALA A 66 -5.25 -2.19 7.80
C ALA A 66 -5.94 -3.39 8.46
N LEU A 67 -5.23 -4.51 8.52
CA LEU A 67 -5.57 -5.69 9.30
C LEU A 67 -4.78 -5.74 10.62
N THR A 68 -3.79 -4.87 10.82
CA THR A 68 -3.00 -4.84 12.06
C THR A 68 -2.61 -3.41 12.42
N LYS A 69 -2.20 -3.17 13.68
CA LYS A 69 -1.54 -1.91 14.08
C LYS A 69 -0.34 -1.58 13.19
N LYS A 70 0.45 -2.58 12.81
CA LYS A 70 1.56 -2.41 11.84
C LYS A 70 1.04 -1.98 10.46
N GLY A 71 -0.10 -2.48 10.00
CA GLY A 71 -0.75 -2.04 8.76
C GLY A 71 -1.18 -0.57 8.80
N ILE A 72 -1.69 -0.09 9.95
CA ILE A 72 -1.97 1.34 10.16
C ILE A 72 -0.67 2.15 10.02
N GLN A 73 0.42 1.67 10.62
CA GLN A 73 1.73 2.32 10.48
C GLN A 73 2.25 2.30 9.03
N CYS A 74 2.10 1.18 8.30
CA CYS A 74 2.47 1.09 6.89
C CYS A 74 1.74 2.14 6.04
N ASN A 75 0.43 2.33 6.26
CA ASN A 75 -0.34 3.37 5.54
C ASN A 75 0.21 4.77 5.83
N LYS A 76 0.51 5.08 7.09
CA LYS A 76 1.12 6.36 7.49
C LYS A 76 2.52 6.54 6.87
N THR A 77 3.34 5.49 6.86
CA THR A 77 4.67 5.50 6.25
C THR A 77 4.60 5.77 4.76
N GLU A 78 3.73 5.07 4.02
CA GLU A 78 3.54 5.31 2.57
C GLU A 78 3.13 6.77 2.31
N PHE A 79 2.15 7.29 3.04
CA PHE A 79 1.74 8.69 2.90
C PHE A 79 2.88 9.67 3.24
N LYS A 80 3.62 9.43 4.34
CA LYS A 80 4.74 10.29 4.76
C LYS A 80 5.83 10.32 3.69
N ILE A 81 6.31 9.17 3.25
CA ILE A 81 7.40 9.09 2.27
C ILE A 81 6.97 9.71 0.94
N TYR A 82 5.76 9.39 0.45
CA TYR A 82 5.30 9.93 -0.83
C TYR A 82 5.27 11.46 -0.85
N ASN A 83 4.81 12.09 0.23
CA ASN A 83 4.66 13.54 0.28
C ASN A 83 5.96 14.29 0.61
N HIS A 84 6.87 13.68 1.37
CA HIS A 84 8.06 14.38 1.88
C HIS A 84 9.37 13.99 1.18
N CYS A 85 9.43 12.87 0.44
CA CYS A 85 10.64 12.53 -0.30
C CYS A 85 10.88 13.48 -1.48
N ARG A 86 12.16 13.59 -1.89
CA ARG A 86 12.58 14.39 -3.04
C ARG A 86 11.83 13.98 -4.31
N ALA A 87 11.54 14.94 -5.18
CA ALA A 87 10.76 14.71 -6.41
C ALA A 87 11.38 13.64 -7.33
N ASP A 88 12.72 13.57 -7.37
CA ASP A 88 13.46 12.62 -8.17
C ASP A 88 13.40 11.17 -7.65
N LEU A 89 12.98 10.97 -6.39
CA LEU A 89 12.63 9.67 -5.80
C LEU A 89 11.14 9.40 -5.90
N ARG A 90 10.31 10.43 -5.65
CA ARG A 90 8.85 10.35 -5.67
C ARG A 90 8.30 9.79 -6.99
N LYS A 91 8.96 10.09 -8.11
CA LYS A 91 8.60 9.56 -9.43
C LYS A 91 8.71 8.02 -9.55
N HIS A 92 9.42 7.39 -8.62
CA HIS A 92 9.58 5.93 -8.51
C HIS A 92 8.68 5.32 -7.43
N LEU A 93 7.82 6.10 -6.79
CA LEU A 93 6.85 5.62 -5.80
C LEU A 93 5.45 5.64 -6.41
N CYS A 94 4.69 4.57 -6.17
CA CYS A 94 3.30 4.52 -6.56
C CYS A 94 2.55 5.67 -5.88
N ARG A 95 1.78 6.41 -6.66
CA ARG A 95 1.13 7.64 -6.20
C ARG A 95 0.10 7.36 -5.11
N VAL A 96 0.27 8.01 -3.96
CA VAL A 96 -0.76 8.11 -2.92
C VAL A 96 -1.74 9.22 -3.32
N LYS A 97 -3.03 8.96 -3.12
CA LYS A 97 -4.10 9.95 -3.35
C LYS A 97 -4.74 10.43 -2.08
N GLU A 98 -5.00 9.52 -1.17
CA GLU A 98 -5.68 9.83 0.07
C GLU A 98 -5.23 8.87 1.17
N VAL A 99 -5.26 9.33 2.41
CA VAL A 99 -5.03 8.50 3.59
C VAL A 99 -6.06 8.86 4.65
N GLY A 100 -6.56 7.86 5.35
CA GLY A 100 -7.39 8.03 6.53
C GLY A 100 -6.92 7.14 7.67
N HIS A 101 -7.65 7.14 8.79
CA HIS A 101 -7.32 6.29 9.91
C HIS A 101 -7.48 4.82 9.53
N GLY A 102 -6.36 4.09 9.42
CA GLY A 102 -6.35 2.66 9.12
C GLY A 102 -6.57 2.30 7.64
N TRP A 103 -6.55 3.26 6.72
CA TRP A 103 -6.66 2.99 5.29
C TRP A 103 -5.88 3.98 4.43
N ILE A 104 -5.53 3.58 3.20
CA ILE A 104 -4.85 4.42 2.22
C ILE A 104 -5.36 4.10 0.81
N ILE A 105 -5.43 5.13 -0.03
CA ILE A 105 -5.79 5.03 -1.44
C ILE A 105 -4.58 5.36 -2.31
N MET A 106 -4.27 4.46 -3.21
CA MET A 106 -3.12 4.55 -4.11
C MET A 106 -3.54 4.27 -5.54
N LYS A 107 -2.75 4.74 -6.51
CA LYS A 107 -2.95 4.37 -7.92
C LYS A 107 -2.84 2.85 -8.09
N LYS A 108 -3.76 2.24 -8.85
CA LYS A 108 -3.65 0.84 -9.25
C LYS A 108 -2.51 0.67 -10.27
N MET A 109 -1.70 -0.36 -10.08
CA MET A 109 -0.64 -0.77 -11.00
C MET A 109 -0.65 -2.29 -11.12
N ASP A 110 -0.57 -2.78 -12.35
CA ASP A 110 -0.80 -4.18 -12.73
C ASP A 110 0.24 -4.72 -13.72
N VAL A 111 1.04 -3.86 -14.34
CA VAL A 111 2.11 -4.27 -15.27
C VAL A 111 3.33 -4.74 -14.48
N LYS A 112 3.66 -6.02 -14.58
CA LYS A 112 4.87 -6.59 -13.98
C LYS A 112 6.12 -6.03 -14.65
N VAL A 113 7.20 -5.90 -13.86
CA VAL A 113 8.51 -5.49 -14.38
C VAL A 113 9.17 -6.69 -15.08
N PRO A 114 9.57 -6.57 -16.36
CA PRO A 114 10.40 -7.57 -17.03
C PRO A 114 11.69 -7.86 -16.27
N VAL A 115 12.18 -9.10 -16.33
CA VAL A 115 13.35 -9.55 -15.54
C VAL A 115 14.60 -8.74 -15.90
N GLU A 116 14.76 -8.39 -17.18
CA GLU A 116 15.88 -7.63 -17.72
C GLU A 116 15.92 -6.21 -17.14
N ILE A 117 14.76 -5.55 -17.08
CA ILE A 117 14.62 -4.22 -16.47
C ILE A 117 14.88 -4.31 -14.96
N CYS A 118 14.33 -5.33 -14.30
CA CYS A 118 14.50 -5.54 -12.87
C CYS A 118 15.98 -5.70 -12.49
N ASN A 119 16.70 -6.58 -13.18
CA ASN A 119 18.12 -6.85 -12.95
C ASN A 119 18.98 -5.60 -13.14
N LYS A 120 18.62 -4.76 -14.12
CA LYS A 120 19.35 -3.54 -14.44
C LYS A 120 19.06 -2.38 -13.49
N GLU A 121 17.80 -2.16 -13.10
CA GLU A 121 17.38 -0.92 -12.44
C GLU A 121 17.15 -1.05 -10.93
N LEU A 122 16.89 -2.25 -10.39
CA LEU A 122 16.48 -2.41 -8.99
C LEU A 122 17.59 -2.00 -8.00
N ILE A 123 18.82 -2.48 -8.21
CA ILE A 123 19.95 -2.16 -7.32
C ILE A 123 20.30 -0.66 -7.37
N PRO A 124 20.47 -0.03 -8.55
CA PRO A 124 20.68 1.42 -8.64
C PRO A 124 19.58 2.23 -7.94
N LEU A 125 18.32 1.86 -8.11
CA LEU A 125 17.21 2.55 -7.47
C LEU A 125 17.24 2.39 -5.93
N LYS A 126 17.59 1.21 -5.41
CA LYS A 126 17.77 1.01 -3.97
C LYS A 126 18.88 1.89 -3.41
N ASN A 127 20.02 1.99 -4.10
CA ASN A 127 21.13 2.85 -3.68
C ASN A 127 20.68 4.30 -3.67
N LYS A 128 19.96 4.74 -4.71
CA LYS A 128 19.41 6.10 -4.78
C LYS A 128 18.51 6.46 -3.59
N PHE A 129 17.68 5.53 -3.10
CA PHE A 129 16.90 5.75 -1.88
C PHE A 129 17.81 5.87 -0.65
N ARG A 130 18.81 4.99 -0.50
CA ARG A 130 19.75 5.00 0.64
C ARG A 130 20.57 6.28 0.70
N ASP A 131 21.08 6.74 -0.44
CA ASP A 131 21.87 7.97 -0.56
C ASP A 131 21.05 9.22 -0.15
N ALA A 132 19.72 9.11 -0.19
CA ALA A 132 18.79 10.13 0.25
C ALA A 132 18.24 9.91 1.67
N GLY A 133 18.86 9.03 2.47
CA GLY A 133 18.45 8.76 3.86
C GLY A 133 17.20 7.89 4.00
N ILE A 134 16.74 7.25 2.91
CA ILE A 134 15.57 6.37 2.93
C ILE A 134 16.05 4.92 2.79
N LYS A 135 15.83 4.09 3.81
CA LYS A 135 16.15 2.66 3.80
C LYS A 135 15.00 1.88 3.13
N PRO A 136 15.17 1.34 1.91
CA PRO A 136 14.09 0.72 1.15
C PRO A 136 13.89 -0.75 1.57
N ARG A 137 13.49 -0.98 2.83
CA ARG A 137 13.24 -2.33 3.35
C ARG A 137 12.10 -2.97 2.55
N ASP A 138 12.25 -4.25 2.25
CA ASP A 138 11.26 -5.05 1.50
C ASP A 138 11.06 -4.61 0.05
N MET A 139 11.96 -3.79 -0.52
CA MET A 139 11.92 -3.46 -1.94
C MET A 139 12.44 -4.65 -2.77
N GLY A 140 11.55 -5.40 -3.41
CA GLY A 140 11.88 -6.54 -4.27
C GLY A 140 10.89 -6.69 -5.42
N ASN A 141 11.04 -7.75 -6.22
CA ASN A 141 10.28 -7.98 -7.46
C ASN A 141 8.75 -8.01 -7.23
N SER A 142 8.30 -8.44 -6.05
CA SER A 142 6.89 -8.47 -5.66
C SER A 142 6.32 -7.10 -5.28
N ASN A 143 7.16 -6.12 -5.00
CA ASN A 143 6.78 -4.79 -4.51
C ASN A 143 7.09 -3.68 -5.53
N ILE A 144 7.35 -4.06 -6.79
CA ILE A 144 7.58 -3.14 -7.91
C ILE A 144 6.65 -3.47 -9.07
N MET A 145 6.26 -2.43 -9.80
CA MET A 145 5.49 -2.51 -11.05
C MET A 145 6.10 -1.59 -12.10
N LEU A 146 5.85 -1.88 -13.37
CA LEU A 146 6.29 -1.04 -14.48
C LEU A 146 5.27 0.08 -14.71
N SER A 147 5.74 1.32 -14.72
CA SER A 147 4.89 2.45 -15.12
C SER A 147 4.65 2.45 -16.63
N LYS A 148 3.61 3.17 -17.09
CA LYS A 148 3.38 3.43 -18.53
C LYS A 148 4.56 4.07 -19.25
N LYS A 149 5.52 4.66 -18.51
CA LYS A 149 6.74 5.26 -19.05
C LYS A 149 7.94 4.29 -19.06
N GLY A 150 7.71 3.00 -18.82
CA GLY A 150 8.76 1.96 -18.80
C GLY A 150 9.70 2.03 -17.59
N LYS A 151 9.31 2.72 -16.51
CA LYS A 151 10.14 2.87 -15.30
C LYS A 151 9.64 2.04 -14.14
N ILE A 152 10.56 1.45 -13.37
CA ILE A 152 10.25 0.81 -12.08
C ILE A 152 9.56 1.80 -11.14
N THR A 153 8.42 1.37 -10.59
CA THR A 153 7.65 2.06 -9.57
C THR A 153 7.39 1.12 -8.39
N VAL A 154 7.76 1.54 -7.18
CA VAL A 154 7.53 0.79 -5.95
C VAL A 154 6.07 0.93 -5.52
N VAL A 155 5.35 -0.19 -5.39
CA VAL A 155 3.91 -0.23 -5.05
C VAL A 155 3.61 -0.54 -3.59
N ASP A 156 4.59 -1.09 -2.87
CA ASP A 156 4.58 -1.22 -1.42
C ASP A 156 5.89 -0.69 -0.83
N TYR A 157 5.77 0.41 -0.10
CA TYR A 157 6.88 1.05 0.60
C TYR A 157 6.47 1.37 2.06
N GLY A 158 5.49 0.63 2.60
CA GLY A 158 5.06 0.79 3.99
C GLY A 158 6.09 0.33 5.02
N ASN A 159 7.13 -0.41 4.58
CA ASN A 159 8.25 -0.86 5.41
C ASN A 159 9.50 0.02 5.29
N PHE A 160 9.50 1.01 4.40
CA PHE A 160 10.64 1.91 4.26
C PHE A 160 10.83 2.72 5.55
N ILE A 161 12.07 3.13 5.81
CA ILE A 161 12.43 4.01 6.92
C ILE A 161 13.04 5.27 6.33
N MET A 162 12.52 6.42 6.74
CA MET A 162 13.04 7.73 6.39
C MET A 162 13.54 8.35 7.68
N ASP A 163 14.86 8.43 7.81
CA ASP A 163 15.55 9.05 8.94
C ASP A 163 15.36 10.57 8.92
#